data_AF-A0A0A9FI15-F1
#
_entry.id   AF-A0A0A9FI15-F1
#
_cell.length_a   1.000
_cell.length_b   1.000
_cell.length_c   1.000
_cell.angle_alpha   90.00
_cell.angle_beta   90.00
_cell.angle_gamma   90.00
#
_symmetry.space_group_name_H-M   'P 1'
#
loop_
_entity.id
_entity.type
_entity.pdbx_description
1 polymer ?
#
loop_
_entity_poly.entity_id
_entity_poly.type
_entity_poly.pdbx_seq_one_letter_code
_entity_poly.pdbx_strand_id
1 'polypeptide(L)'
;MVNRGGDEESSIWRLDPPLLQEDGSLPTSLPPPQTIATFPAKLMILPQLVECNEEILMVGSTDISRSRLVVIRLADLLLRRSAAPLTSIGDYCLFFGMRSLAVSSKGLPSIAGNSIILCDSIPDRLMQYNLGDDTLSLACDGDIVRSPPSSPHTIIHHLVTCCYRYFWNKGLVYCSRTDPTWRTKRKWRFGA
;
A
#
# COMPACT_ATOMS: atom_id res chain seq x y z
N MET A 1 -6.09 10.55 -33.00
CA MET A 1 -6.28 9.17 -33.48
C MET A 1 -5.06 8.38 -33.04
N VAL A 2 -5.13 7.68 -31.90
CA VAL A 2 -3.98 6.96 -31.33
C VAL A 2 -4.30 5.48 -31.34
N ASN A 3 -3.45 4.76 -32.07
CA ASN A 3 -3.54 3.34 -32.33
C ASN A 3 -3.37 2.58 -31.01
N ARG A 4 -4.46 2.04 -30.44
CA ARG A 4 -4.43 1.12 -29.29
C ARG A 4 -4.31 -0.29 -29.84
N GLY A 5 -3.08 -0.77 -29.97
CA GLY A 5 -2.78 -2.10 -30.47
C GLY A 5 -1.39 -2.54 -30.03
N GLY A 6 -1.24 -2.75 -28.72
CA GLY A 6 -0.09 -3.41 -28.12
C GLY A 6 -0.50 -3.88 -26.74
N ASP A 7 -0.46 -5.19 -26.50
CA ASP A 7 -0.51 -5.75 -25.15
C ASP A 7 0.78 -5.35 -24.44
N GLU A 8 0.82 -4.12 -23.92
CA GLU A 8 1.94 -3.68 -23.09
C GLU A 8 1.95 -4.52 -21.81
N GLU A 9 3.08 -5.17 -21.53
CA GLU A 9 3.32 -5.90 -20.29
C GLU A 9 4.11 -5.02 -19.33
N SER A 10 3.78 -5.12 -18.06
CA SER A 10 4.55 -4.56 -16.95
C SER A 10 5.37 -5.65 -16.28
N SER A 11 6.59 -5.33 -15.86
CA SER A 11 7.54 -6.28 -15.28
C SER A 11 7.73 -6.07 -13.79
N ILE A 12 7.84 -7.19 -13.06
CA ILE A 12 8.18 -7.24 -11.64
C ILE A 12 9.64 -7.65 -11.52
N TRP A 13 10.41 -6.85 -10.80
CA TRP A 13 11.85 -7.02 -10.65
C TRP A 13 12.20 -7.46 -9.24
N ARG A 14 13.08 -8.46 -9.14
CA ARG A 14 13.76 -8.84 -7.90
C ARG A 14 15.10 -8.12 -7.83
N LEU A 15 15.34 -7.50 -6.67
CA LEU A 15 16.63 -6.92 -6.30
C LEU A 15 17.28 -7.86 -5.30
N ASP A 16 18.33 -8.55 -5.72
CA ASP A 16 19.07 -9.44 -4.83
C ASP A 16 19.93 -8.60 -3.86
N PRO A 17 20.04 -9.00 -2.58
CA PRO A 17 20.89 -8.29 -1.64
C PRO A 17 22.37 -8.38 -2.06
N PRO A 18 23.21 -7.40 -1.69
CA PRO A 18 24.64 -7.49 -1.92
C PRO A 18 25.19 -8.72 -1.19
N LEU A 19 25.86 -9.62 -1.92
CA LEU A 19 26.59 -10.74 -1.33
C LEU A 19 27.87 -10.19 -0.68
N LEU A 20 28.09 -10.50 0.59
CA LEU A 20 29.34 -10.17 1.27
C LEU A 20 30.49 -10.89 0.58
N GLN A 21 31.57 -10.17 0.30
CA GLN A 21 32.80 -10.77 -0.20
C GLN A 21 33.42 -11.68 0.87
N GLU A 22 34.31 -12.60 0.48
CA GLU A 22 34.95 -13.55 1.41
C GLU A 22 35.70 -12.87 2.56
N ASP A 23 36.12 -11.61 2.36
CA ASP A 23 36.79 -10.76 3.35
C ASP A 23 35.81 -9.97 4.26
N GLY A 24 34.50 -10.17 4.10
CA GLY A 24 33.46 -9.46 4.85
C GLY A 24 33.17 -8.04 4.35
N SER A 25 33.79 -7.60 3.25
CA SER A 25 33.54 -6.29 2.66
C SER A 25 32.25 -6.26 1.83
N LEU A 26 31.62 -5.08 1.75
CA LEU A 26 30.47 -4.86 0.87
C LEU A 26 30.95 -4.76 -0.59
N PRO A 27 30.25 -5.38 -1.55
CA PRO A 27 30.59 -5.28 -2.96
C PRO A 27 30.43 -3.84 -3.46
N THR A 28 31.29 -3.44 -4.39
CA THR A 28 31.30 -2.11 -5.01
C THR A 28 30.14 -1.86 -5.97
N SER A 29 29.44 -2.92 -6.40
CA SER A 29 28.23 -2.81 -7.22
C SER A 29 27.17 -3.82 -6.77
N LEU A 30 25.90 -3.41 -6.90
CA LEU A 30 24.77 -4.29 -6.67
C LEU A 30 24.57 -5.21 -7.89
N PRO A 31 24.10 -6.46 -7.67
CA PRO A 31 23.68 -7.31 -8.77
C PRO A 31 22.58 -6.61 -9.59
N PRO A 32 22.53 -6.79 -10.91
CA PRO A 32 21.51 -6.18 -11.75
C PRO A 32 20.12 -6.71 -11.37
N PRO A 33 19.06 -5.88 -11.45
CA PRO A 33 17.69 -6.32 -11.23
C PRO A 33 17.31 -7.46 -12.19
N GLN A 34 16.60 -8.47 -11.66
CA GLN A 34 16.13 -9.61 -12.45
C GLN A 34 14.61 -9.56 -12.59
N THR A 35 14.09 -9.67 -13.82
CA THR A 35 12.65 -9.85 -14.03
C THR A 35 12.22 -11.21 -13.50
N ILE A 36 11.26 -11.23 -12.57
CA ILE A 36 10.72 -12.47 -12.01
C ILE A 36 9.32 -12.80 -12.53
N ALA A 37 8.55 -11.78 -12.93
CA ALA A 37 7.22 -11.96 -13.51
C ALA A 37 6.86 -10.79 -14.44
N THR A 38 5.95 -11.03 -15.37
CA THR A 38 5.27 -10.00 -16.15
C THR A 38 3.76 -10.12 -15.98
N PHE A 39 3.04 -9.03 -16.21
CA PHE A 39 1.59 -9.00 -16.18
C PHE A 39 1.06 -7.96 -17.19
N PRO A 40 -0.17 -8.12 -17.71
CA PRO A 40 -0.74 -7.13 -18.62
C PRO A 40 -0.82 -5.74 -17.95
N ALA A 41 -0.23 -4.70 -18.54
CA ALA A 41 -0.21 -3.35 -17.96
C ALA A 41 -1.63 -2.77 -17.77
N LYS A 42 -2.57 -3.24 -18.60
CA LYS A 42 -4.00 -2.92 -18.51
C LYS A 42 -4.74 -3.55 -17.32
N LEU A 43 -4.10 -4.49 -16.60
CA LEU A 43 -4.72 -5.15 -15.45
C LEU A 43 -4.92 -4.19 -14.28
N MET A 44 -3.92 -3.35 -14.01
CA MET A 44 -3.96 -2.36 -12.93
C MET A 44 -2.97 -1.23 -13.17
N ILE A 45 -3.33 -0.04 -12.71
CA ILE A 45 -2.46 1.12 -12.61
C ILE A 45 -1.90 1.26 -11.19
N LEU A 46 -0.70 1.83 -11.08
CA LEU A 46 0.00 2.09 -9.82
C LEU A 46 0.07 0.87 -8.89
N PRO A 47 0.59 -0.28 -9.38
CA PRO A 47 0.65 -1.47 -8.56
C PRO A 47 1.58 -1.27 -7.36
N GLN A 48 1.19 -1.81 -6.21
CA GLN A 48 2.06 -1.95 -5.05
C GLN A 48 2.06 -3.40 -4.55
N LEU A 49 3.20 -3.83 -4.04
CA LEU A 49 3.35 -5.12 -3.39
C LEU A 49 3.05 -4.98 -1.90
N VAL A 50 2.28 -5.93 -1.37
CA VAL A 50 1.88 -5.98 0.03
C VAL A 50 2.13 -7.38 0.56
N GLU A 51 2.96 -7.49 1.60
CA GLU A 51 3.12 -8.74 2.34
C GLU A 51 1.87 -8.97 3.20
N CYS A 52 1.22 -10.11 2.99
CA CYS A 52 0.01 -10.51 3.68
C CYS A 52 0.15 -11.97 4.13
N ASN A 53 0.44 -12.16 5.42
CA ASN A 53 0.73 -13.47 5.99
C ASN A 53 1.93 -14.15 5.29
N GLU A 54 1.73 -15.32 4.67
CA GLU A 54 2.75 -16.07 3.94
C GLU A 54 2.75 -15.76 2.43
N GLU A 55 1.95 -14.79 1.99
CA GLU A 55 1.82 -14.42 0.57
C GLU A 55 2.26 -12.97 0.32
N ILE A 56 2.74 -12.71 -0.89
CA ILE A 56 2.90 -11.36 -1.42
C ILE A 56 1.75 -11.10 -2.40
N LEU A 57 0.94 -10.11 -2.07
CA LEU A 57 -0.16 -9.64 -2.91
C LEU A 57 0.29 -8.45 -3.73
N MET A 58 -0.27 -8.33 -4.92
CA MET A 58 -0.15 -7.15 -5.76
C MET A 58 -1.50 -6.45 -5.82
N VAL A 59 -1.52 -5.18 -5.44
CA VAL A 59 -2.74 -4.37 -5.35
C VAL A 59 -2.58 -3.17 -6.27
N GLY A 60 -3.60 -2.87 -7.05
CA GLY A 60 -3.64 -1.67 -7.88
C GLY A 60 -5.07 -1.28 -8.25
N SER A 61 -5.20 -0.15 -8.93
CA SER A 61 -6.52 0.34 -9.40
C SER A 61 -6.79 -0.10 -10.83
N THR A 62 -8.04 -0.37 -11.20
CA THR A 62 -8.39 -0.64 -12.61
C THR A 62 -8.34 0.62 -13.47
N ASP A 63 -8.46 1.80 -12.86
CA ASP A 63 -8.58 3.07 -13.56
C ASP A 63 -8.12 4.27 -12.71
N ILE A 64 -8.04 5.44 -13.34
CA ILE A 64 -7.55 6.69 -12.73
C ILE A 64 -8.46 7.19 -11.60
N SER A 65 -9.75 6.86 -11.62
CA SER A 65 -10.70 7.27 -10.57
C SER A 65 -10.45 6.55 -9.24
N ARG A 66 -9.62 5.48 -9.23
CA ARG A 66 -9.33 4.69 -8.02
C ARG A 66 -10.57 4.12 -7.34
N SER A 67 -11.66 3.97 -8.09
CA SER A 67 -12.96 3.48 -7.59
C SER A 67 -13.03 1.96 -7.48
N ARG A 68 -12.18 1.26 -8.25
CA ARG A 68 -12.12 -0.20 -8.29
C ARG A 68 -10.69 -0.66 -8.13
N LEU A 69 -10.51 -1.63 -7.25
CA LEU A 69 -9.20 -2.20 -6.94
C LEU A 69 -9.14 -3.64 -7.41
N VAL A 70 -7.94 -4.05 -7.82
CA VAL A 70 -7.63 -5.43 -8.18
C VAL A 70 -6.54 -5.91 -7.25
N VAL A 71 -6.73 -7.11 -6.71
CA VAL A 71 -5.73 -7.83 -5.92
C VAL A 71 -5.43 -9.13 -6.62
N ILE A 72 -4.15 -9.46 -6.79
CA ILE A 72 -3.70 -10.77 -7.29
C ILE A 72 -2.57 -11.29 -6.42
N ARG A 73 -2.33 -12.60 -6.45
CA ARG A 73 -1.16 -13.20 -5.81
C ARG A 73 0.05 -13.09 -6.73
N LEU A 74 1.19 -12.65 -6.19
CA LEU A 74 2.45 -12.66 -6.92
C LEU A 74 2.84 -14.09 -7.33
N ALA A 75 2.55 -15.08 -6.47
CA ALA A 75 2.83 -16.49 -6.77
C ALA A 75 2.12 -16.99 -8.04
N ASP A 76 0.89 -16.54 -8.31
CA ASP A 76 0.15 -16.94 -9.51
C ASP A 76 0.83 -16.41 -10.78
N LEU A 77 1.39 -15.19 -10.73
CA LEU A 77 2.20 -14.63 -11.81
C LEU A 77 3.53 -15.37 -11.99
N LEU A 78 4.23 -15.69 -10.90
CA LEU A 78 5.51 -16.41 -10.94
C LEU A 78 5.35 -17.81 -11.55
N LEU A 79 4.21 -18.47 -11.28
CA LEU A 79 3.86 -19.76 -11.87
C LEU A 79 3.32 -19.66 -13.30
N ARG A 80 3.34 -18.46 -13.91
CA ARG A 80 2.79 -18.16 -15.25
C ARG A 80 1.34 -18.62 -15.43
N ARG A 81 0.57 -18.59 -14.35
CA ARG A 81 -0.87 -18.86 -14.39
C ARG A 81 -1.60 -17.59 -14.78
N SER A 82 -2.83 -17.74 -15.28
CA SER A 82 -3.72 -16.58 -15.44
C SER A 82 -3.98 -15.99 -14.04
N ALA A 83 -3.49 -14.77 -13.79
CA ALA A 83 -3.65 -14.09 -12.52
C ALA A 83 -5.09 -13.59 -12.38
N ALA A 84 -5.97 -14.48 -11.93
CA ALA A 84 -7.34 -14.15 -11.60
C ALA A 84 -7.38 -13.19 -10.40
N PRO A 85 -8.12 -12.07 -10.48
CA PRO A 85 -8.36 -11.21 -9.32
C PRO A 85 -8.92 -12.00 -8.15
N LEU A 86 -8.37 -11.75 -6.96
CA LEU A 86 -8.92 -12.28 -5.71
C LEU A 86 -10.22 -11.55 -5.39
N THR A 87 -11.22 -12.32 -5.00
CA THR A 87 -12.47 -11.82 -4.39
C THR A 87 -12.41 -11.85 -2.87
N SER A 88 -11.42 -12.56 -2.30
CA SER A 88 -11.22 -12.62 -0.87
C SER A 88 -9.75 -12.67 -0.46
N ILE A 89 -9.42 -11.90 0.58
CA ILE A 89 -8.16 -11.99 1.35
C ILE A 89 -8.41 -12.50 2.79
N GLY A 90 -9.58 -13.09 3.05
CA GLY A 90 -9.96 -13.63 4.35
C GLY A 90 -10.08 -12.55 5.44
N ASP A 91 -9.58 -12.86 6.64
CA ASP A 91 -9.66 -11.97 7.82
C ASP A 91 -8.58 -10.89 7.82
N TYR A 92 -8.15 -10.42 6.65
CA TYR A 92 -7.15 -9.37 6.52
C TYR A 92 -7.76 -8.09 5.96
N CYS A 93 -7.22 -6.97 6.42
CA CYS A 93 -7.43 -5.64 5.88
C CYS A 93 -6.10 -5.13 5.36
N LEU A 94 -6.07 -4.68 4.11
CA LEU A 94 -4.89 -4.00 3.57
C LEU A 94 -5.03 -2.50 3.81
N PHE A 95 -3.97 -1.83 4.25
CA PHE A 95 -3.91 -0.38 4.24
C PHE A 95 -3.04 0.01 3.05
N PHE A 96 -3.63 0.74 2.09
CA PHE A 96 -3.04 1.05 0.79
C PHE A 96 -2.71 2.54 0.71
N GLY A 97 -1.43 2.87 0.86
CA GLY A 97 -0.93 4.26 0.96
C GLY A 97 0.49 4.42 0.40
N MET A 98 1.26 5.38 0.92
CA MET A 98 2.69 5.52 0.57
C MET A 98 3.50 4.28 0.95
N ARG A 99 3.10 3.62 2.04
CA ARG A 99 3.48 2.26 2.38
C ARG A 99 2.22 1.44 2.54
N SER A 100 2.26 0.22 2.02
CA SER A 100 1.19 -0.75 2.23
C SER A 100 1.52 -1.70 3.38
N LEU A 101 0.50 -2.11 4.13
CA LEU A 101 0.58 -3.15 5.15
C LEU A 101 -0.69 -4.00 5.17
N ALA A 102 -0.56 -5.25 5.58
CA ALA A 102 -1.70 -6.12 5.87
C ALA A 102 -1.87 -6.26 7.38
N VAL A 103 -3.12 -6.21 7.85
CA VAL A 103 -3.48 -6.34 9.25
C VAL A 103 -4.58 -7.38 9.39
N SER A 104 -4.43 -8.32 10.31
CA SER A 104 -5.54 -9.22 10.63
C SER A 104 -6.64 -8.46 11.37
N SER A 105 -7.89 -8.62 10.94
CA SER A 105 -9.06 -8.10 11.65
C SER A 105 -9.38 -8.87 12.93
N LYS A 106 -8.75 -10.03 13.15
CA LYS A 106 -8.98 -10.85 14.35
C LYS A 106 -8.61 -10.07 15.60
N GLY A 107 -9.59 -9.90 16.49
CA GLY A 107 -9.43 -9.15 17.74
C GLY A 107 -9.43 -7.63 17.58
N LEU A 108 -9.70 -7.10 16.39
CA LEU A 108 -9.74 -5.66 16.11
C LEU A 108 -11.13 -5.25 15.59
N PRO A 109 -12.06 -4.84 16.47
CA PRO A 109 -13.47 -4.62 16.09
C PRO A 109 -13.70 -3.46 15.12
N SER A 110 -12.73 -2.55 14.99
CA SER A 110 -12.81 -1.43 14.05
C SER A 110 -12.25 -1.75 12.66
N ILE A 111 -11.68 -2.93 12.45
CA ILE A 111 -11.09 -3.33 11.16
C ILE A 111 -11.96 -4.41 10.53
N ALA A 112 -12.47 -4.15 9.33
CA ALA A 112 -13.19 -5.15 8.56
C ALA A 112 -12.22 -6.12 7.87
N GLY A 113 -12.46 -7.42 7.99
CA GLY A 113 -11.81 -8.40 7.13
C GLY A 113 -12.22 -8.21 5.67
N ASN A 114 -11.47 -8.83 4.77
CA ASN A 114 -11.68 -8.78 3.33
C ASN A 114 -11.80 -7.36 2.74
N SER A 115 -11.02 -6.42 3.27
CA SER A 115 -11.15 -5.01 2.91
C SER A 115 -9.80 -4.33 2.65
N ILE A 116 -9.86 -3.18 1.99
CA ILE A 116 -8.71 -2.35 1.67
C ILE A 116 -9.03 -0.92 2.09
N ILE A 117 -8.29 -0.38 3.05
CA ILE A 117 -8.36 1.02 3.44
C ILE A 117 -7.48 1.83 2.48
N LEU A 118 -8.12 2.74 1.76
CA LEU A 118 -7.49 3.66 0.83
C LEU A 118 -6.99 4.89 1.57
N CYS A 119 -5.68 4.93 1.81
CA CYS A 119 -5.03 6.05 2.48
C CYS A 119 -4.81 7.23 1.52
N ASP A 120 -4.48 6.94 0.25
CA ASP A 120 -3.88 7.91 -0.68
C ASP A 120 -4.86 8.53 -1.71
N SER A 121 -6.12 8.08 -1.77
CA SER A 121 -6.95 8.31 -2.95
C SER A 121 -8.05 9.36 -2.84
N ILE A 122 -8.42 9.87 -1.65
CA ILE A 122 -9.53 10.84 -1.55
C ILE A 122 -9.19 11.97 -0.58
N PRO A 123 -9.28 13.24 -1.00
CA PRO A 123 -8.73 14.38 -0.26
C PRO A 123 -9.46 14.72 1.03
N ASP A 124 -10.56 14.05 1.37
CA ASP A 124 -11.43 14.45 2.49
C ASP A 124 -11.79 13.33 3.49
N ARG A 125 -11.62 12.03 3.16
CA ARG A 125 -12.05 10.91 4.02
C ARG A 125 -11.24 9.64 3.74
N LEU A 126 -11.07 8.82 4.78
CA LEU A 126 -10.56 7.46 4.62
C LEU A 126 -11.67 6.55 4.13
N MET A 127 -11.46 5.93 2.97
CA MET A 127 -12.42 4.99 2.40
C MET A 127 -11.97 3.56 2.63
N GLN A 128 -12.94 2.68 2.82
CA GLN A 128 -12.77 1.24 2.89
C GLN A 128 -13.42 0.62 1.66
N TYR A 129 -12.63 -0.10 0.88
CA TYR A 129 -13.06 -0.92 -0.24
C TYR A 129 -13.29 -2.36 0.24
N ASN A 130 -14.46 -2.94 -0.03
CA ASN A 130 -14.73 -4.35 0.22
C ASN A 130 -14.43 -5.14 -1.05
N LEU A 131 -13.52 -6.12 -0.93
CA LEU A 131 -13.05 -6.90 -2.08
C LEU A 131 -14.09 -7.92 -2.58
N GLY A 132 -15.05 -8.30 -1.72
CA GLY A 132 -16.04 -9.32 -2.06
C GLY A 132 -17.19 -8.81 -2.96
N ASP A 133 -17.53 -7.53 -2.84
CA ASP A 133 -18.69 -6.92 -3.54
C ASP A 133 -18.35 -5.62 -4.28
N ASP A 134 -17.07 -5.24 -4.32
CA ASP A 134 -16.56 -4.01 -4.94
C ASP A 134 -17.21 -2.72 -4.41
N THR A 135 -17.64 -2.71 -3.15
CA THR A 135 -18.26 -1.53 -2.52
C THR A 135 -17.25 -0.63 -1.81
N LEU A 136 -17.50 0.68 -1.87
CA LEU A 136 -16.77 1.69 -1.11
C LEU A 136 -17.63 2.22 0.04
N SER A 137 -17.06 2.25 1.24
CA SER A 137 -17.68 2.76 2.45
C SER A 137 -16.69 3.63 3.23
N LEU A 138 -17.16 4.30 4.27
CA LEU A 138 -16.29 5.10 5.13
C LEU A 138 -15.50 4.17 6.07
N ALA A 139 -14.17 4.31 6.11
CA ALA A 139 -13.31 3.46 6.95
C ALA A 139 -13.38 3.83 8.43
N CYS A 140 -13.48 5.12 8.74
CA CYS A 140 -13.60 5.61 10.12
C CYS A 140 -14.31 6.96 10.17
N ASP A 141 -14.81 7.29 11.35
CA ASP A 141 -15.27 8.63 11.68
C ASP A 141 -14.07 9.58 11.90
N GLY A 142 -14.39 10.88 11.99
CA GLY A 142 -13.39 11.93 12.22
C GLY A 142 -12.89 12.62 10.96
N ASP A 143 -12.52 13.88 11.13
CA ASP A 143 -11.79 14.66 10.13
C ASP A 143 -10.32 14.20 10.16
N ILE A 144 -9.78 13.87 9.00
CA ILE A 144 -8.37 13.50 8.79
C ILE A 144 -7.67 14.48 7.85
N VAL A 145 -8.30 15.63 7.60
CA VAL A 145 -7.96 16.53 6.50
C VAL A 145 -7.68 17.92 7.01
N ARG A 146 -8.61 18.51 7.76
CA ARG A 146 -8.43 19.87 8.28
C ARG A 146 -7.80 19.88 9.66
N SER A 147 -8.03 18.83 10.44
CA SER A 147 -7.47 18.65 11.76
C SER A 147 -7.17 17.18 12.02
N PRO A 148 -6.17 16.85 12.85
CA PRO A 148 -6.01 15.50 13.35
C PRO A 148 -7.30 15.05 14.08
N PRO A 149 -7.66 13.76 14.01
CA PRO A 149 -8.80 13.23 14.74
C PRO A 149 -8.73 13.57 16.23
N SER A 150 -9.87 13.88 16.84
CA SER A 150 -9.94 14.15 18.27
C SER A 150 -9.59 12.90 19.07
N SER A 151 -8.73 13.06 20.08
CA SER A 151 -8.48 12.00 21.07
C SER A 151 -9.79 11.58 21.77
N PRO A 152 -10.02 10.28 22.01
CA PRO A 152 -9.11 9.14 21.78
C PRO A 152 -9.03 8.68 20.32
N HIS A 153 -7.83 8.27 19.87
CA HIS A 153 -7.63 7.77 18.50
C HIS A 153 -7.96 6.28 18.39
N THR A 154 -8.64 5.89 17.31
CA THR A 154 -8.85 4.49 16.93
C THR A 154 -7.58 3.85 16.36
N ILE A 155 -7.52 2.52 16.34
CA ILE A 155 -6.41 1.77 15.73
C ILE A 155 -6.25 2.09 14.24
N ILE A 156 -7.35 2.39 13.52
CA ILE A 156 -7.30 2.81 12.11
C ILE A 156 -6.46 4.07 11.95
N HIS A 157 -6.66 5.09 12.80
CA HIS A 157 -5.86 6.32 12.71
C HIS A 157 -4.36 6.03 12.91
N HIS A 158 -4.02 5.10 13.81
CA HIS A 158 -2.63 4.69 14.01
C HIS A 158 -2.06 3.93 12.82
N LEU A 159 -2.80 2.98 12.25
CA LEU A 159 -2.35 2.18 11.10
C LEU A 159 -2.24 3.02 9.83
N VAL A 160 -3.17 3.95 9.59
CA VAL A 160 -3.06 4.95 8.52
C VAL A 160 -1.84 5.83 8.75
N THR A 161 -1.59 6.27 9.99
CA THR A 161 -0.38 7.03 10.31
C THR A 161 0.89 6.21 10.00
N CYS A 162 0.90 4.90 10.27
CA CYS A 162 2.01 4.01 9.90
C CYS A 162 2.26 3.94 8.38
N CYS A 163 1.22 4.04 7.55
CA CYS A 163 1.36 4.14 6.08
C CYS A 163 2.11 5.40 5.64
N TYR A 164 2.18 6.42 6.51
CA TYR A 164 2.75 7.72 6.22
C TYR A 164 3.94 8.02 7.14
N ARG A 165 5.10 7.48 6.73
CA ARG A 165 6.36 7.47 7.49
C ARG A 165 6.78 8.83 8.05
N TYR A 166 6.46 9.92 7.36
CA TYR A 166 6.76 11.29 7.77
C TYR A 166 6.00 11.73 9.03
N PHE A 167 4.75 11.29 9.22
CA PHE A 167 4.02 11.48 10.48
C PHE A 167 4.44 10.46 11.53
N TRP A 168 4.50 9.18 11.16
CA TRP A 168 4.82 8.09 12.07
C TRP A 168 6.13 8.30 12.83
N ASN A 169 7.21 8.65 12.10
CA ASN A 169 8.53 8.86 12.69
C ASN A 169 8.58 10.01 13.70
N LYS A 170 7.53 10.83 13.81
CA LYS A 170 7.43 12.01 14.67
C LYS A 170 6.42 11.86 15.78
N GLY A 171 5.73 10.72 15.86
CA GLY A 171 4.64 10.52 16.80
C GLY A 171 3.46 11.46 16.54
N LEU A 172 3.31 11.94 15.30
CA LEU A 172 2.17 12.76 14.88
C LEU A 172 1.11 11.84 14.27
N VAL A 173 -0.17 12.14 14.50
CA VAL A 173 -1.27 11.47 13.81
C VAL A 173 -1.44 12.07 12.42
N TYR A 174 -1.68 11.21 11.42
CA TYR A 174 -1.88 11.63 10.04
C TYR A 174 -3.03 12.65 9.92
N CYS A 175 -2.75 13.73 9.20
CA CYS A 175 -3.74 14.72 8.79
C CYS A 175 -3.26 15.35 7.47
N SER A 176 -4.06 15.27 6.41
CA SER A 176 -3.58 15.55 5.04
C SER A 176 -3.08 16.98 4.82
N ARG A 177 -3.62 17.98 5.54
CA ARG A 177 -3.17 19.39 5.46
C ARG A 177 -2.16 19.78 6.53
N THR A 178 -1.74 18.86 7.38
CA THR A 178 -0.75 19.14 8.41
C THR A 178 0.65 18.90 7.86
N ASP A 179 1.47 19.95 7.88
CA ASP A 179 2.90 19.77 7.63
C ASP A 179 3.53 19.01 8.80
N PRO A 180 4.19 17.86 8.56
CA PRO A 180 4.81 17.02 9.59
C PRO A 180 6.11 17.67 10.11
N THR A 181 5.99 18.84 10.73
CA THR A 181 7.10 19.55 11.35
C THR A 181 7.21 19.18 12.82
N TRP A 182 8.44 19.04 13.31
CA TRP A 182 8.69 18.78 14.73
C TRP A 182 9.83 19.66 15.24
N ARG A 183 9.78 19.94 16.55
CA ARG A 183 10.86 20.66 17.23
C ARG A 183 11.84 19.66 17.82
N THR A 184 13.10 19.75 17.38
CA THR A 184 14.23 19.11 18.06
C THR A 184 15.23 20.19 18.45
N LYS A 185 15.62 20.25 19.73
CA LYS A 185 16.58 21.24 20.24
C LYS A 185 16.25 22.71 19.83
N ARG A 186 14.98 23.11 19.94
CA ARG A 186 14.46 24.47 19.62
C ARG A 186 14.59 24.90 18.15
N LYS A 187 14.92 23.99 17.22
CA LYS A 187 14.86 24.26 15.78
C LYS A 187 13.75 23.43 15.14
N TRP A 188 13.02 24.06 14.23
CA TRP A 188 12.06 23.36 13.37
C TRP A 188 12.81 22.58 12.31
N ARG A 189 12.32 21.36 12.02
CA ARG A 189 12.81 20.51 10.96
C ARG A 189 11.63 20.05 10.11
N PHE A 190 11.87 19.90 8.82
CA PHE A 190 10.94 19.29 7.87
C PHE A 190 11.22 17.80 7.74
N GLY A 191 10.17 17.02 7.46
CA GLY A 191 10.29 15.61 7.12
C GLY A 191 11.00 15.43 5.79
N ALA A 192 11.94 14.49 5.76
CA ALA A 192 12.44 13.87 4.53
C ALA A 192 11.90 12.45 4.46
#